data_AF-A0A7L1S8Q5-F1
#
_entry.id   AF-A0A7L1S8Q5-F1
#
_cell.length_a   1.000
_cell.length_b   1.000
_cell.length_c   1.000
_cell.angle_alpha   90.00
_cell.angle_beta   90.00
_cell.angle_gamma   90.00
#
_symmetry.space_group_name_H-M   'P 1'
#
loop_
_entity.id
_entity.type
_entity.pdbx_description
1 polymer ?
#
loop_
_entity_poly.entity_id
_entity_poly.type
_entity_poly.pdbx_seq_one_letter_code
_entity_poly.pdbx_strand_id
1 'polypeptide(L)'
;QFYLQDTKSSNGTFINSQRLSRGSEESPPCEIMSGDVIQFGVDVTENTRKVTHGCIVSTIKLFLPDGMEARLRSDVIHAPLPSPVDKVAANTPSMYSQELFQLSQYLQEALHREQMLEQKLATLQRLLAVTQEASDTSWQALIDEDRLLSRLEVMGNQLQACSKNQTEDSIRKELIALQEDKHNYETTAKESLRRVLQEKIEVVRKLSEVERSLSNTEDECTHLKEMNERTQEELRELANKYNGAVNEIKDLSDKLKVAEGRQEEIQQKGLAEKKELQHKIDEMEEREQELQAKIEALQADNDFTNERLTALQVRLEHLQEKTLKEHTSLGSYLLCQILDFVLFKAVFFSLLEHFLSKSGGDCTFIHQFIECQNKIIDEGHLIKEEETKLLKDNQARVKESNDLSDTLSPSKEKSSDDTTDAQMDDQDLNEPIVKVALLKDQLQGAQSETETKQEIQQLHKELIEAQELARTSKQKCFELQALLEEERKAYRVQVEESNKQINTLQAQLRRLQEEIENLRKEKENEISSTRNELVSAQNEILSLQKVAEKAASERDTDISTLQTELQTVRTELERWRKDASDYEKEIVNLQASFQLRCQQCEEQQKEEASRLK
;
A
#
# COMPACT_ATOMS: atom_id res chain seq x y z
N GLN A 1 -13.94 12.21 -58.95
CA GLN A 1 -12.52 12.63 -59.02
C GLN A 1 -12.49 14.09 -59.38
N PHE A 2 -11.53 14.84 -58.83
CA PHE A 2 -11.42 16.28 -59.02
C PHE A 2 -10.15 16.57 -59.82
N TYR A 3 -10.21 17.51 -60.74
CA TYR A 3 -9.10 17.85 -61.61
C TYR A 3 -8.85 19.36 -61.60
N LEU A 4 -7.57 19.73 -61.72
CA LEU A 4 -7.11 21.08 -61.96
C LEU A 4 -6.34 21.11 -63.28
N GLN A 5 -6.63 22.10 -64.11
CA GLN A 5 -5.98 22.28 -65.40
C GLN A 5 -5.55 23.74 -65.54
N ASP A 6 -4.31 23.97 -65.93
CA ASP A 6 -3.82 25.30 -66.29
C ASP A 6 -4.26 25.65 -67.71
N THR A 7 -5.07 26.70 -67.86
CA THR A 7 -5.58 27.16 -69.14
C THR A 7 -4.71 28.29 -69.73
N LYS A 8 -3.41 27.99 -69.97
CA LYS A 8 -2.42 28.92 -70.57
C LYS A 8 -2.16 30.17 -69.73
N SER A 9 -2.02 30.00 -68.41
CA SER A 9 -1.72 31.09 -67.50
C SER A 9 -0.32 31.66 -67.76
N SER A 10 -0.19 32.99 -67.66
CA SER A 10 1.12 33.65 -67.85
C SER A 10 2.08 33.34 -66.70
N ASN A 11 1.57 33.36 -65.46
CA ASN A 11 2.38 33.21 -64.25
C ASN A 11 2.35 31.78 -63.64
N GLY A 12 1.64 30.84 -64.26
CA GLY A 12 1.62 29.42 -63.87
C GLY A 12 0.61 29.08 -62.78
N THR A 13 0.10 27.85 -62.85
CA THR A 13 -0.66 27.17 -61.79
C THR A 13 0.20 26.07 -61.17
N PHE A 14 0.10 25.90 -59.86
CA PHE A 14 0.92 24.97 -59.09
C PHE A 14 0.06 24.12 -58.15
N ILE A 15 0.43 22.85 -58.00
CA ILE A 15 -0.12 21.93 -57.00
C ILE A 15 1.06 21.45 -56.14
N ASN A 16 1.02 21.69 -54.82
CA ASN A 16 2.09 21.33 -53.88
C ASN A 16 3.49 21.77 -54.36
N SER A 17 3.59 23.03 -54.80
CA SER A 17 4.81 23.65 -55.35
C SER A 17 5.30 23.09 -56.70
N GLN A 18 4.57 22.17 -57.33
CA GLN A 18 4.86 21.67 -58.68
C GLN A 18 4.05 22.43 -59.73
N ARG A 19 4.74 23.05 -60.70
CA ARG A 19 4.11 23.79 -61.80
C ARG A 19 3.50 22.84 -62.83
N LEU A 20 2.27 23.11 -63.28
CA LEU A 20 1.52 22.22 -64.18
C LEU A 20 1.92 22.35 -65.66
N SER A 21 2.25 23.56 -66.12
CA SER A 21 2.70 23.83 -67.49
C SER A 21 3.64 25.04 -67.53
N ARG A 22 4.35 25.23 -68.64
CA ARG A 22 5.13 26.45 -68.88
C ARG A 22 4.18 27.64 -69.07
N GLY A 23 4.72 28.86 -68.92
CA GLY A 23 3.92 30.07 -69.08
C GLY A 23 3.28 30.14 -70.47
N SER A 24 1.99 30.46 -70.52
CA SER A 24 1.17 30.52 -71.74
C SER A 24 0.95 29.17 -72.46
N GLU A 25 1.25 28.04 -71.81
CA GLU A 25 0.96 26.69 -72.31
C GLU A 25 -0.16 26.02 -71.48
N GLU A 26 -0.99 25.21 -72.13
CA GLU A 26 -2.09 24.49 -71.46
C GLU A 26 -1.56 23.21 -70.83
N SER A 27 -1.91 22.95 -69.56
CA SER A 27 -1.55 21.68 -68.92
C SER A 27 -2.55 20.58 -69.28
N PRO A 28 -2.17 19.29 -69.20
CA PRO A 28 -3.16 18.23 -69.10
C PRO A 28 -3.96 18.37 -67.77
N PRO A 29 -5.18 17.81 -67.69
CA PRO A 29 -5.93 17.75 -66.44
C PRO A 29 -5.17 16.92 -65.38
N CYS A 30 -4.82 17.55 -64.27
CA CYS A 30 -4.13 16.90 -63.14
C CYS A 30 -5.12 16.62 -62.02
N GLU A 31 -5.16 15.37 -61.53
CA GLU A 31 -6.04 14.99 -60.42
C GLU A 31 -5.57 15.65 -59.11
N ILE A 32 -6.51 16.25 -58.38
CA ILE A 32 -6.28 16.89 -57.08
C ILE A 32 -7.03 16.16 -55.96
N MET A 33 -6.44 16.18 -54.77
CA MET A 33 -7.00 15.57 -53.56
C MET A 33 -7.35 16.62 -52.51
N SER A 34 -8.26 16.26 -51.58
CA SER A 34 -8.57 17.15 -50.47
C SER A 34 -7.31 17.33 -49.61
N GLY A 35 -6.98 18.58 -49.29
CA GLY A 35 -5.78 18.96 -48.55
C GLY A 35 -4.59 19.41 -49.41
N ASP A 36 -4.64 19.32 -50.74
CA ASP A 36 -3.58 19.83 -51.62
C ASP A 36 -3.48 21.37 -51.51
N VAL A 37 -2.25 21.91 -51.60
CA VAL A 37 -1.98 23.35 -51.67
C VAL A 37 -1.91 23.77 -53.12
N ILE A 38 -2.87 24.59 -53.56
CA ILE A 38 -2.94 25.12 -54.91
C ILE A 38 -2.45 26.57 -54.90
N GLN A 39 -1.59 26.91 -55.85
CA GLN A 39 -1.09 28.26 -56.04
C GLN A 39 -1.36 28.73 -57.47
N PHE A 40 -1.87 29.96 -57.60
CA PHE A 40 -2.10 30.64 -58.87
C PHE A 40 -1.20 31.87 -58.97
N GLY A 41 -0.27 31.83 -59.92
CA GLY A 41 0.75 32.84 -60.15
C GLY A 41 1.93 32.74 -59.19
N VAL A 42 2.88 33.66 -59.37
CA VAL A 42 4.03 33.87 -58.50
C VAL A 42 4.08 35.34 -58.12
N ASP A 43 4.68 35.67 -56.98
CA ASP A 43 4.82 37.06 -56.56
C ASP A 43 5.65 37.83 -57.59
N VAL A 44 5.12 38.96 -58.08
CA VAL A 44 5.79 39.81 -59.06
C VAL A 44 6.08 41.16 -58.45
N THR A 45 7.36 41.52 -58.34
CA THR A 45 7.80 42.83 -57.88
C THR A 45 7.95 43.78 -59.05
N GLU A 46 7.18 44.88 -59.06
CA GLU A 46 7.28 45.91 -60.08
C GLU A 46 8.44 46.87 -59.74
N ASN A 47 9.54 46.78 -60.49
CA ASN A 47 10.79 47.52 -60.22
C ASN A 47 10.62 49.06 -60.29
N THR A 48 9.60 49.55 -60.99
CA THR A 48 9.34 50.99 -61.17
C THR A 48 8.67 51.64 -59.97
N ARG A 49 7.92 50.89 -59.17
CA ARG A 49 7.15 51.40 -58.03
C ARG A 49 7.48 50.74 -56.70
N LYS A 50 8.39 49.75 -56.68
CA LYS A 50 8.72 48.91 -55.51
C LYS A 50 7.47 48.31 -54.84
N VAL A 51 6.48 47.94 -55.64
CA VAL A 51 5.26 47.26 -55.17
C VAL A 51 5.34 45.80 -55.57
N THR A 52 5.11 44.90 -54.61
CA THR A 52 5.02 43.46 -54.86
C THR A 52 3.56 43.06 -54.97
N HIS A 53 3.17 42.49 -56.11
CA HIS A 53 1.86 41.90 -56.29
C HIS A 53 1.93 40.43 -55.88
N GLY A 54 1.20 40.08 -54.83
CA GLY A 54 1.15 38.72 -54.29
C GLY A 54 0.37 37.76 -55.18
N CYS A 55 0.76 36.48 -55.17
CA CYS A 55 0.04 35.38 -55.77
C CYS A 55 -1.05 34.82 -54.83
N ILE A 56 -1.94 33.99 -55.38
CA ILE A 56 -2.97 33.31 -54.58
C ILE A 56 -2.44 31.95 -54.17
N VAL A 57 -2.38 31.69 -52.87
CA VAL A 57 -2.03 30.38 -52.30
C VAL A 57 -3.20 29.93 -51.42
N SER A 58 -3.72 28.73 -51.66
CA SER A 58 -4.89 28.22 -50.95
C SER A 58 -4.83 26.70 -50.76
N THR A 59 -5.29 26.22 -49.61
CA THR A 59 -5.50 24.80 -49.37
C THR A 59 -6.91 24.43 -49.80
N ILE A 60 -7.04 23.44 -50.68
CA ILE A 60 -8.36 23.05 -51.21
C ILE A 60 -8.98 21.93 -50.39
N LYS A 61 -10.29 22.06 -50.09
CA LYS A 61 -11.10 20.97 -49.54
C LYS A 61 -12.15 20.55 -50.56
N LEU A 62 -12.24 19.25 -50.83
CA LEU A 62 -13.05 18.70 -51.91
C LEU A 62 -14.10 17.76 -51.33
N PHE A 63 -15.37 18.01 -51.64
CA PHE A 63 -16.51 17.20 -51.16
C PHE A 63 -17.23 16.58 -52.35
N LEU A 64 -17.48 15.28 -52.28
CA LEU A 64 -18.29 14.55 -53.25
C LEU A 64 -19.76 14.99 -53.16
N PRO A 65 -20.59 14.75 -54.21
CA PRO A 65 -22.01 15.15 -54.20
C PRO A 65 -22.86 14.55 -53.07
N ASP A 66 -22.38 13.48 -52.43
CA ASP A 66 -22.98 12.84 -51.26
C ASP A 66 -22.61 13.53 -49.93
N GLY A 67 -21.81 14.61 -49.97
CA GLY A 67 -21.35 15.35 -48.80
C GLY A 67 -20.10 14.78 -48.12
N MET A 68 -19.57 13.65 -48.59
CA MET A 68 -18.35 13.05 -48.04
C MET A 68 -17.10 13.77 -48.57
N GLU A 69 -16.12 14.02 -47.70
CA GLU A 69 -14.84 14.60 -48.11
C GLU A 69 -14.05 13.59 -48.99
N ALA A 70 -13.50 14.08 -50.10
CA ALA A 70 -12.73 13.28 -51.03
C ALA A 70 -11.41 12.81 -50.42
N ARG A 71 -10.87 11.70 -50.93
CA ARG A 71 -9.67 11.00 -50.42
C ARG A 71 -8.53 11.98 -50.07
N LEU A 72 -8.07 11.92 -48.82
CA LEU A 72 -6.92 12.65 -48.30
C LEU A 72 -5.61 11.98 -48.74
N ARG A 73 -4.59 12.79 -49.06
CA ARG A 73 -3.24 12.32 -49.36
C ARG A 73 -2.46 12.14 -48.04
N SER A 74 -2.74 11.07 -47.30
CA SER A 74 -2.05 10.75 -46.03
C SER A 74 -0.88 9.78 -46.24
N ASP A 75 0.33 10.26 -45.92
CA ASP A 75 1.57 9.57 -45.56
C ASP A 75 1.75 8.08 -45.91
N VAL A 76 2.47 7.80 -47.01
CA VAL A 76 3.17 6.52 -47.23
C VAL A 76 4.56 6.78 -47.87
N ILE A 77 5.58 6.72 -47.01
CA ILE A 77 6.81 5.93 -47.14
C ILE A 77 7.49 5.90 -48.52
N HIS A 78 8.67 6.52 -48.61
CA HIS A 78 9.67 6.22 -49.63
C HIS A 78 10.04 4.72 -49.61
N ALA A 79 9.92 4.07 -50.76
CA ALA A 79 10.57 2.82 -51.09
C ALA A 79 10.87 2.79 -52.60
N PRO A 80 11.78 1.96 -53.10
CA PRO A 80 13.12 1.60 -52.60
C PRO A 80 14.19 1.77 -53.70
N LEU A 81 15.46 1.89 -53.28
CA LEU A 81 16.63 1.81 -54.17
C LEU A 81 16.71 0.41 -54.85
N PRO A 82 17.06 0.28 -56.14
CA PRO A 82 17.30 -1.02 -56.75
C PRO A 82 18.64 -1.63 -56.29
N SER A 83 18.58 -2.91 -55.92
CA SER A 83 19.71 -3.75 -55.50
C SER A 83 20.59 -4.20 -56.69
N PRO A 84 21.84 -4.63 -56.42
CA PRO A 84 22.87 -4.88 -57.42
C PRO A 84 22.81 -6.31 -58.00
N VAL A 85 23.14 -6.45 -59.30
CA VAL A 85 23.27 -7.75 -59.97
C VAL A 85 24.69 -7.94 -60.49
N ASP A 86 25.35 -8.89 -59.84
CA ASP A 86 26.30 -9.92 -60.29
C ASP A 86 27.60 -9.61 -61.06
N LYS A 87 28.69 -10.00 -60.37
CA LYS A 87 29.84 -10.83 -60.80
C LYS A 87 30.86 -10.20 -61.75
N VAL A 88 32.11 -10.09 -61.27
CA VAL A 88 33.27 -10.91 -61.71
C VAL A 88 34.55 -10.48 -60.94
N ALA A 89 35.22 -11.50 -60.42
CA ALA A 89 36.66 -11.72 -60.15
C ALA A 89 37.62 -10.58 -59.72
N ALA A 90 38.48 -11.01 -58.80
CA ALA A 90 39.58 -10.31 -58.15
C ALA A 90 40.64 -9.67 -59.08
N ASN A 91 41.32 -8.66 -58.50
CA ASN A 91 42.57 -7.99 -58.88
C ASN A 91 42.46 -6.75 -59.78
N THR A 92 42.15 -5.61 -59.14
CA THR A 92 42.59 -4.26 -59.57
C THR A 92 42.75 -3.38 -58.33
N PRO A 93 43.83 -2.58 -58.22
CA PRO A 93 44.10 -1.79 -57.03
C PRO A 93 43.07 -0.65 -56.91
N SER A 94 42.30 -0.64 -55.81
CA SER A 94 41.97 0.59 -55.08
C SER A 94 41.39 1.79 -55.89
N MET A 95 40.68 1.60 -57.00
CA MET A 95 39.98 2.70 -57.71
C MET A 95 38.97 3.40 -56.79
N TYR A 96 38.26 2.61 -55.98
CA TYR A 96 37.27 3.12 -55.03
C TYR A 96 37.87 4.03 -53.94
N SER A 97 39.14 3.83 -53.54
CA SER A 97 39.81 4.67 -52.53
C SER A 97 40.31 6.00 -53.11
N GLN A 98 40.78 6.00 -54.36
CA GLN A 98 41.24 7.21 -55.04
C GLN A 98 40.05 8.11 -55.41
N GLU A 99 38.95 7.53 -55.87
CA GLU A 99 37.69 8.25 -56.11
C GLU A 99 37.08 8.75 -54.78
N LEU A 100 37.13 7.96 -53.70
CA LEU A 100 36.71 8.43 -52.37
C LEU A 100 37.57 9.59 -51.87
N PHE A 101 38.89 9.54 -52.06
CA PHE A 101 39.81 10.58 -51.65
C PHE A 101 39.58 11.86 -52.45
N GLN A 102 39.36 11.73 -53.75
CA GLN A 102 39.09 12.87 -54.64
C GLN A 102 37.71 13.48 -54.35
N LEU A 103 36.70 12.67 -54.05
CA LEU A 103 35.39 13.14 -53.58
C LEU A 103 35.50 13.82 -52.21
N SER A 104 36.28 13.27 -51.28
CA SER A 104 36.58 13.88 -49.98
C SER A 104 37.26 15.24 -50.13
N GLN A 105 38.20 15.36 -51.06
CA GLN A 105 38.86 16.62 -51.39
C GLN A 105 37.87 17.65 -51.97
N TYR A 106 37.00 17.25 -52.90
CA TYR A 106 35.96 18.13 -53.43
C TYR A 106 34.95 18.55 -52.36
N LEU A 107 34.61 17.65 -51.44
CA LEU A 107 33.72 17.95 -50.33
C LEU A 107 34.35 18.97 -49.37
N GLN A 108 35.63 18.81 -49.03
CA GLN A 108 36.37 19.77 -48.21
C GLN A 108 36.50 21.14 -48.89
N GLU A 109 36.76 21.15 -50.19
CA GLU A 109 36.82 22.37 -51.00
C GLU A 109 35.46 23.08 -51.13
N ALA A 110 34.38 22.31 -51.28
CA ALA A 110 33.02 22.84 -51.30
C ALA A 110 32.67 23.44 -49.94
N LEU A 111 32.98 22.72 -48.85
CA LEU A 111 32.78 23.19 -47.48
C LEU A 111 33.56 24.48 -47.19
N HIS A 112 34.81 24.58 -47.64
CA HIS A 112 35.60 25.80 -47.46
C HIS A 112 35.05 26.99 -48.28
N ARG A 113 34.60 26.75 -49.52
CA ARG A 113 33.92 27.80 -50.33
C ARG A 113 32.59 28.22 -49.70
N GLU A 114 31.84 27.29 -49.15
CA GLU A 114 30.59 27.54 -48.43
C GLU A 114 30.83 28.44 -47.21
N GLN A 115 31.79 28.08 -46.35
CA GLN A 115 32.20 28.91 -45.22
C GLN A 115 32.63 30.33 -45.64
N MET A 116 33.36 30.47 -46.75
CA MET A 116 33.76 31.77 -47.29
C MET A 116 32.57 32.60 -47.80
N LEU A 117 31.58 31.95 -48.42
CA LEU A 117 30.35 32.60 -48.86
C LEU A 117 29.47 33.01 -47.67
N GLU A 118 29.35 32.15 -46.66
CA GLU A 118 28.66 32.46 -45.41
C GLU A 118 29.29 33.67 -44.71
N GLN A 119 30.62 33.73 -44.62
CA GLN A 119 31.32 34.87 -44.02
C GLN A 119 31.13 36.16 -44.83
N LYS A 120 31.12 36.08 -46.17
CA LYS A 120 30.82 37.22 -47.05
C LYS A 120 29.37 37.69 -46.90
N LEU A 121 28.42 36.76 -46.84
CA LEU A 121 27.01 37.05 -46.60
C LEU A 121 26.82 37.75 -45.26
N ALA A 122 27.41 37.22 -44.19
CA ALA A 122 27.36 37.82 -42.86
C ALA A 122 27.97 39.23 -42.84
N THR A 123 29.02 39.47 -43.63
CA THR A 123 29.63 40.81 -43.75
C THR A 123 28.73 41.78 -44.52
N LEU A 124 28.12 41.33 -45.62
CA LEU A 124 27.17 42.14 -46.38
C LEU A 124 25.90 42.46 -45.58
N GLN A 125 25.38 41.50 -44.82
CA GLN A 125 24.25 41.70 -43.92
C GLN A 125 24.56 42.75 -42.85
N ARG A 126 25.77 42.70 -42.26
CA ARG A 126 26.22 43.70 -41.29
C ARG A 126 26.36 45.09 -41.92
N LEU A 127 26.96 45.19 -43.11
CA LEU A 127 27.08 46.46 -43.82
C LEU A 127 25.72 47.04 -44.20
N LEU A 128 24.78 46.20 -44.65
CA LEU A 128 23.42 46.61 -44.94
C LEU A 128 22.72 47.15 -43.69
N ALA A 129 22.83 46.44 -42.56
CA ALA A 129 22.25 46.89 -41.29
C ALA A 129 22.82 48.24 -40.83
N VAL A 130 24.15 48.40 -40.87
CA VAL A 130 24.82 49.66 -40.52
C VAL A 130 24.40 50.80 -41.47
N THR A 131 24.26 50.52 -42.77
CA THR A 131 23.84 51.53 -43.74
C THR A 131 22.37 51.92 -43.54
N GLN A 132 21.51 50.95 -43.21
CA GLN A 132 20.11 51.19 -42.90
C GLN A 132 19.99 52.06 -41.65
N GLU A 133 20.69 51.72 -40.57
CA GLU A 133 20.72 52.51 -39.33
C GLU A 133 21.25 53.93 -39.58
N ALA A 134 22.33 54.08 -40.36
CA ALA A 134 22.84 55.38 -40.76
C ALA A 134 21.83 56.20 -41.59
N SER A 135 21.05 55.54 -42.45
CA SER A 135 20.01 56.21 -43.23
C SER A 135 18.82 56.62 -42.36
N ASP A 136 18.37 55.75 -41.44
CA ASP A 136 17.25 56.02 -40.55
C ASP A 136 17.59 57.17 -39.59
N THR A 137 18.80 57.18 -39.05
CA THR A 137 19.31 58.29 -38.23
C THR A 137 19.42 59.59 -39.04
N SER A 138 19.86 59.54 -40.29
CA SER A 138 19.89 60.72 -41.17
C SER A 138 18.49 61.26 -41.49
N TRP A 139 17.52 60.38 -41.75
CA TRP A 139 16.12 60.79 -41.97
C TRP A 139 15.50 61.37 -40.70
N GLN A 140 15.77 60.77 -39.55
CA GLN A 140 15.31 61.28 -38.26
C GLN A 140 15.88 62.68 -37.98
N ALA A 141 17.17 62.90 -38.26
CA ALA A 141 17.80 64.21 -38.12
C ALA A 141 17.16 65.29 -39.01
N LEU A 142 16.81 64.95 -40.25
CA LEU A 142 16.11 65.87 -41.16
C LEU A 142 14.70 66.22 -40.66
N ILE A 143 13.95 65.24 -40.15
CA ILE A 143 12.63 65.47 -39.55
C ILE A 143 12.76 66.38 -38.33
N ASP A 144 13.77 66.13 -37.50
CA ASP A 144 14.01 66.94 -36.31
C ASP A 144 14.46 68.36 -36.66
N GLU A 145 15.24 68.55 -37.73
CA GLU A 145 15.57 69.87 -38.28
C GLU A 145 14.33 70.61 -38.78
N ASP A 146 13.44 69.96 -39.53
CA ASP A 146 12.19 70.55 -40.02
C ASP A 146 11.25 70.96 -38.87
N ARG A 147 11.17 70.13 -37.81
CA ARG A 147 10.46 70.46 -36.57
C ARG A 147 11.06 71.68 -35.87
N LEU A 148 12.40 71.76 -35.83
CA LEU A 148 13.10 72.91 -35.25
C LEU A 148 12.86 74.18 -36.07
N LEU A 149 12.88 74.10 -37.40
CA LEU A 149 12.58 75.21 -38.31
C LEU A 149 11.14 75.70 -38.11
N SER A 150 10.17 74.78 -38.07
CA SER A 150 8.77 75.11 -37.78
C SER A 150 8.61 75.79 -36.42
N ARG A 151 9.30 75.30 -35.39
CA ARG A 151 9.32 75.92 -34.06
C ARG A 151 9.96 77.30 -34.07
N LEU A 152 11.06 77.49 -34.80
CA LEU A 152 11.73 78.78 -34.97
C LEU A 152 10.83 79.78 -35.68
N GLU A 153 10.08 79.36 -36.69
CA GLU A 153 9.09 80.20 -37.38
C GLU A 153 7.98 80.65 -36.42
N VAL A 154 7.41 79.72 -35.63
CA VAL A 154 6.42 80.06 -34.61
C VAL A 154 6.99 81.02 -33.57
N MET A 155 8.19 80.76 -33.06
CA MET A 155 8.86 81.65 -32.11
C MET A 155 9.17 83.02 -32.73
N GLY A 156 9.54 83.08 -34.01
CA GLY A 156 9.75 84.32 -34.75
C GLY A 156 8.47 85.14 -34.90
N ASN A 157 7.36 84.48 -35.22
CA ASN A 157 6.03 85.09 -35.31
C ASN A 157 5.55 85.58 -33.93
N GLN A 158 5.78 84.80 -32.86
CA GLN A 158 5.49 85.19 -31.48
C GLN A 158 6.32 86.39 -31.06
N LEU A 159 7.63 86.40 -31.32
CA LEU A 159 8.52 87.54 -31.06
C LEU A 159 8.06 88.80 -31.80
N GLN A 160 7.66 88.67 -33.06
CA GLN A 160 7.17 89.79 -33.87
C GLN A 160 5.84 90.34 -33.33
N ALA A 161 4.91 89.46 -32.93
CA ALA A 161 3.66 89.85 -32.29
C ALA A 161 3.88 90.52 -30.92
N CYS A 162 4.76 89.95 -30.09
CA CYS A 162 5.14 90.51 -28.80
C CYS A 162 5.83 91.88 -28.96
N SER A 163 6.70 92.04 -29.95
CA SER A 163 7.41 93.31 -30.22
C SER A 163 6.46 94.46 -30.60
N LYS A 164 5.30 94.15 -31.19
CA LYS A 164 4.32 95.15 -31.63
C LYS A 164 3.32 95.53 -30.54
N ASN A 165 3.11 94.67 -29.53
CA ASN A 165 2.01 94.79 -28.57
C ASN A 165 2.42 94.84 -27.09
N GLN A 166 3.69 94.59 -26.73
CA GLN A 166 4.10 94.54 -25.33
C GLN A 166 4.69 95.87 -24.83
N THR A 167 4.08 96.42 -23.77
CA THR A 167 4.68 97.47 -22.94
C THR A 167 5.62 96.84 -21.91
N GLU A 168 6.62 97.57 -21.43
CA GLU A 168 7.60 97.08 -20.44
C GLU A 168 6.93 96.50 -19.17
N ASP A 169 5.80 97.08 -18.76
CA ASP A 169 4.99 96.60 -17.64
C ASP A 169 4.21 95.31 -17.95
N SER A 170 3.79 95.09 -19.20
CA SER A 170 3.18 93.83 -19.62
C SER A 170 4.21 92.70 -19.55
N ILE A 171 5.43 92.95 -20.02
CA ILE A 171 6.53 91.97 -20.00
C ILE A 171 6.92 91.63 -18.56
N ARG A 172 7.00 92.63 -17.66
CA ARG A 172 7.29 92.38 -16.25
C ARG A 172 6.23 91.50 -15.58
N LYS A 173 4.94 91.75 -15.85
CA LYS A 173 3.85 90.94 -15.29
C LYS A 173 3.87 89.51 -15.82
N GLU A 174 4.12 89.34 -17.12
CA GLU A 174 4.23 88.01 -17.75
C GLU A 174 5.46 87.24 -17.24
N LEU A 175 6.58 87.92 -17.01
CA LEU A 175 7.77 87.32 -16.41
C LEU A 175 7.51 86.84 -14.98
N ILE A 176 6.80 87.62 -14.16
CA ILE A 176 6.43 87.22 -12.79
C ILE A 176 5.50 86.00 -12.83
N ALA A 177 4.47 86.02 -13.69
CA ALA A 177 3.55 84.89 -13.85
C ALA A 177 4.28 83.61 -14.29
N LEU A 178 5.19 83.70 -15.27
CA LEU A 178 5.99 82.55 -15.71
C LEU A 178 6.95 82.04 -14.61
N GLN A 179 7.47 82.93 -13.77
CA GLN A 179 8.32 82.57 -12.63
C GLN A 179 7.51 81.82 -11.55
N GLU A 180 6.29 82.28 -11.27
CA GLU A 180 5.35 81.62 -10.35
C GLU A 180 4.90 80.27 -10.89
N ASP A 181 4.51 80.19 -12.17
CA ASP A 181 4.14 78.95 -12.84
C ASP A 181 5.29 77.94 -12.79
N LYS A 182 6.52 78.36 -13.15
CA LYS A 182 7.71 77.51 -13.05
C LYS A 182 7.89 76.97 -11.62
N HIS A 183 7.76 77.83 -10.61
CA HIS A 183 7.89 77.42 -9.21
C HIS A 183 6.80 76.42 -8.80
N ASN A 184 5.57 76.64 -9.23
CA ASN A 184 4.43 75.76 -8.97
C ASN A 184 4.61 74.40 -9.65
N TYR A 185 5.05 74.37 -10.91
CA TYR A 185 5.37 73.13 -11.62
C TYR A 185 6.50 72.36 -10.95
N GLU A 186 7.61 73.03 -10.58
CA GLU A 186 8.71 72.37 -9.86
C GLU A 186 8.26 71.80 -8.51
N THR A 187 7.44 72.52 -7.76
CA THR A 187 6.95 72.08 -6.45
C THR A 187 6.03 70.88 -6.58
N THR A 188 5.07 70.94 -7.51
CA THR A 188 4.14 69.84 -7.79
C THR A 188 4.86 68.59 -8.28
N ALA A 189 5.86 68.76 -9.16
CA ALA A 189 6.69 67.65 -9.64
C ALA A 189 7.50 67.01 -8.51
N LYS A 190 8.15 67.82 -7.65
CA LYS A 190 8.91 67.34 -6.49
C LYS A 190 8.02 66.59 -5.49
N GLU A 191 6.82 67.10 -5.22
CA GLU A 191 5.85 66.44 -4.33
C GLU A 191 5.33 65.13 -4.91
N SER A 192 5.04 65.10 -6.21
CA SER A 192 4.64 63.86 -6.90
C SER A 192 5.74 62.81 -6.85
N LEU A 193 7.00 63.21 -7.09
CA LEU A 193 8.15 62.31 -7.01
C LEU A 193 8.36 61.77 -5.58
N ARG A 194 8.19 62.61 -4.56
CA ARG A 194 8.24 62.19 -3.15
C ARG A 194 7.14 61.19 -2.81
N ARG A 195 5.92 61.39 -3.32
CA ARG A 195 4.80 60.47 -3.12
C ARG A 195 5.10 59.10 -3.71
N VAL A 196 5.56 59.06 -4.97
CA VAL A 196 5.93 57.81 -5.65
C VAL A 196 7.11 57.12 -4.94
N LEU A 197 8.09 57.87 -4.45
CA LEU A 197 9.20 57.29 -3.68
C LEU A 197 8.71 56.66 -2.38
N GLN A 198 7.79 57.32 -1.67
CA GLN A 198 7.20 56.79 -0.44
C GLN A 198 6.39 55.53 -0.70
N GLU A 199 5.58 55.51 -1.76
CA GLU A 199 4.84 54.33 -2.21
C GLU A 199 5.79 53.18 -2.56
N LYS A 200 6.89 53.46 -3.26
CA LYS A 200 7.93 52.46 -3.57
C LYS A 200 8.53 51.86 -2.30
N ILE A 201 8.85 52.67 -1.30
CA ILE A 201 9.39 52.19 -0.01
C ILE A 201 8.38 51.28 0.68
N GLU A 202 7.11 51.67 0.71
CA GLU A 202 6.05 50.88 1.34
C GLU A 202 5.84 49.52 0.62
N VAL A 203 5.86 49.51 -0.71
CA VAL A 203 5.79 48.28 -1.51
C VAL A 203 7.00 47.38 -1.25
N VAL A 204 8.21 47.92 -1.19
CA VAL A 204 9.42 47.13 -0.89
C VAL A 204 9.36 46.55 0.52
N ARG A 205 8.86 47.30 1.50
CA ARG A 205 8.65 46.80 2.87
C ARG A 205 7.67 45.63 2.88
N LYS A 206 6.53 45.78 2.20
CA LYS A 206 5.52 44.71 2.06
C LYS A 206 6.07 43.49 1.33
N LEU A 207 6.85 43.69 0.27
CA LEU A 207 7.52 42.60 -0.45
C LEU A 207 8.41 41.80 0.50
N SER A 208 9.26 42.46 1.29
CA SER A 208 10.14 41.78 2.25
C SER A 208 9.37 41.04 3.35
N GLU A 209 8.16 41.48 3.67
CA GLU A 209 7.27 40.84 4.63
C GLU A 209 6.65 39.57 4.05
N VAL A 210 6.17 39.64 2.79
CA VAL A 210 5.66 38.50 2.05
C VAL A 210 6.77 37.47 1.82
N GLU A 211 7.97 37.87 1.41
CA GLU A 211 9.12 36.97 1.21
C GLU A 211 9.47 36.17 2.46
N ARG A 212 9.44 36.82 3.63
CA ARG A 212 9.68 36.15 4.92
C ARG A 212 8.56 35.18 5.27
N SER A 213 7.30 35.58 5.05
CA SER A 213 6.17 34.69 5.28
C SER A 213 6.22 33.47 4.37
N LEU A 214 6.60 33.67 3.11
CA LEU A 214 6.81 32.60 2.13
C LEU A 214 7.88 31.63 2.61
N SER A 215 9.06 32.13 3.00
CA SER A 215 10.14 31.31 3.55
C SER A 215 9.69 30.47 4.75
N ASN A 216 8.91 31.07 5.67
CA ASN A 216 8.39 30.33 6.83
C ASN A 216 7.42 29.21 6.39
N THR A 217 6.52 29.49 5.45
CA THR A 217 5.57 28.49 4.93
C THR A 217 6.27 27.39 4.12
N GLU A 218 7.38 27.71 3.44
CA GLU A 218 8.22 26.74 2.76
C GLU A 218 8.90 25.81 3.77
N ASP A 219 9.47 26.35 4.85
CA ASP A 219 10.07 25.57 5.93
C ASP A 219 9.03 24.65 6.60
N GLU A 220 7.83 25.15 6.91
CA GLU A 220 6.73 24.33 7.44
C GLU A 220 6.32 23.21 6.48
N CYS A 221 6.22 23.49 5.18
CA CYS A 221 5.94 22.47 4.17
C CYS A 221 7.02 21.39 4.12
N THR A 222 8.30 21.76 4.20
CA THR A 222 9.39 20.78 4.23
C THR A 222 9.31 19.92 5.49
N HIS A 223 9.04 20.51 6.65
CA HIS A 223 8.88 19.78 7.90
C HIS A 223 7.72 18.78 7.87
N LEU A 224 6.55 19.21 7.39
CA LEU A 224 5.38 18.34 7.24
C LEU A 224 5.64 17.19 6.27
N LYS A 225 6.37 17.46 5.19
CA LYS A 225 6.78 16.42 4.22
C LYS A 225 7.69 15.38 4.88
N GLU A 226 8.70 15.81 5.62
CA GLU A 226 9.60 14.91 6.35
C GLU A 226 8.86 14.08 7.42
N MET A 227 7.89 14.68 8.12
CA MET A 227 7.03 13.94 9.05
C MET A 227 6.20 12.89 8.32
N ASN A 228 5.58 13.24 7.19
CA ASN A 228 4.79 12.31 6.40
C ASN A 228 5.66 11.13 5.91
N GLU A 229 6.84 11.41 5.37
CA GLU A 229 7.79 10.38 4.94
C GLU A 229 8.18 9.45 6.09
N ARG A 230 8.46 9.98 7.28
CA ARG A 230 8.72 9.17 8.49
C ARG A 230 7.53 8.28 8.85
N THR A 231 6.32 8.83 8.90
CA THR A 231 5.12 8.03 9.22
C THR A 231 4.82 6.96 8.17
N GLN A 232 5.10 7.22 6.89
CA GLN A 232 4.98 6.21 5.83
C GLN A 232 6.00 5.08 6.01
N GLU A 233 7.22 5.40 6.43
CA GLU A 233 8.22 4.38 6.72
C GLU A 233 7.83 3.52 7.92
N GLU A 234 7.34 4.12 9.00
CA GLU A 234 6.81 3.40 10.17
C GLU A 234 5.65 2.46 9.79
N LEU A 235 4.72 2.92 8.94
CA LEU A 235 3.63 2.08 8.41
C LEU A 235 4.17 0.94 7.55
N ARG A 236 5.20 1.18 6.74
CA ARG A 236 5.84 0.17 5.91
C ARG A 236 6.54 -0.89 6.76
N GLU A 237 7.25 -0.48 7.81
CA GLU A 237 7.84 -1.40 8.79
C GLU A 237 6.78 -2.23 9.52
N LEU A 238 5.68 -1.61 9.93
CA LEU A 238 4.58 -2.31 10.61
C LEU A 238 3.93 -3.33 9.68
N ALA A 239 3.70 -2.97 8.42
CA ALA A 239 3.19 -3.90 7.40
C ALA A 239 4.15 -5.08 7.17
N ASN A 240 5.46 -4.83 7.16
CA ASN A 240 6.47 -5.89 7.05
C ASN A 240 6.45 -6.82 8.27
N LYS A 241 6.34 -6.27 9.49
CA LYS A 241 6.18 -7.07 10.73
C LYS A 241 4.91 -7.91 10.71
N TYR A 242 3.79 -7.33 10.27
CA TYR A 242 2.53 -8.05 10.11
C TYR A 242 2.65 -9.21 9.11
N ASN A 243 3.25 -8.98 7.95
CA ASN A 243 3.49 -10.02 6.95
C ASN A 243 4.40 -11.13 7.49
N GLY A 244 5.42 -10.78 8.28
CA GLY A 244 6.26 -11.74 9.00
C GLY A 244 5.43 -12.65 9.93
N ALA A 245 4.59 -12.05 10.78
CA ALA A 245 3.71 -12.80 11.68
C ALA A 245 2.71 -13.69 10.93
N VAL A 246 2.15 -13.22 9.80
CA VAL A 246 1.26 -14.03 8.96
C VAL A 246 1.98 -15.26 8.39
N ASN A 247 3.23 -15.10 7.96
CA ASN A 247 4.05 -16.22 7.48
C ASN A 247 4.35 -17.22 8.61
N GLU A 248 4.68 -16.74 9.82
CA GLU A 248 4.89 -17.61 10.98
C GLU A 248 3.63 -18.39 11.35
N ILE A 249 2.46 -17.74 11.33
CA ILE A 249 1.17 -18.40 11.56
C ILE A 249 0.92 -19.48 10.51
N LYS A 250 1.25 -19.20 9.25
CA LYS A 250 1.12 -20.18 8.16
C LYS A 250 2.03 -21.40 8.39
N ASP A 251 3.30 -21.17 8.72
CA ASP A 251 4.25 -22.26 9.01
C ASP A 251 3.81 -23.11 10.21
N LEU A 252 3.28 -22.47 11.26
CA LEU A 252 2.72 -23.18 12.41
C LEU A 252 1.46 -23.96 12.04
N SER A 253 0.59 -23.39 11.21
CA SER A 253 -0.61 -24.08 10.72
C SER A 253 -0.27 -25.30 9.87
N ASP A 254 0.75 -25.22 9.01
CA ASP A 254 1.20 -26.34 8.20
C ASP A 254 1.83 -27.44 9.07
N LYS A 255 2.62 -27.06 10.09
CA LYS A 255 3.13 -28.02 11.09
C LYS A 255 2.02 -28.69 11.89
N LEU A 256 0.99 -27.94 12.28
CA LEU A 256 -0.18 -28.47 12.98
C LEU A 256 -0.89 -29.53 12.13
N LYS A 257 -1.17 -29.25 10.85
CA LYS A 257 -1.80 -30.20 9.94
C LYS A 257 -1.01 -31.50 9.78
N VAL A 258 0.32 -31.40 9.70
CA VAL A 258 1.19 -32.58 9.64
C VAL A 258 1.13 -33.39 10.95
N ALA A 259 1.08 -32.71 12.09
CA ALA A 259 0.93 -33.37 13.39
C ALA A 259 -0.44 -34.05 13.55
N GLU A 260 -1.52 -33.36 13.14
CA GLU A 260 -2.88 -33.90 13.11
C GLU A 260 -2.96 -35.15 12.22
N GLY A 261 -2.41 -35.10 11.01
CA GLY A 261 -2.37 -36.27 10.11
C GLY A 261 -1.62 -37.46 10.71
N ARG A 262 -0.48 -37.22 11.39
CA ARG A 262 0.25 -38.28 12.10
C ARG A 262 -0.56 -38.85 13.27
N GLN A 263 -1.27 -38.00 14.00
CA GLN A 263 -2.14 -38.45 15.10
C GLN A 263 -3.28 -39.33 14.58
N GLU A 264 -3.91 -38.95 13.46
CA GLU A 264 -4.92 -39.76 12.80
C GLU A 264 -4.37 -41.12 12.35
N GLU A 265 -3.17 -41.15 11.76
CA GLU A 265 -2.50 -42.41 11.38
C GLU A 265 -2.23 -43.32 12.58
N ILE A 266 -1.71 -42.76 13.69
CA ILE A 266 -1.46 -43.51 14.93
C ILE A 266 -2.79 -44.03 15.51
N GLN A 267 -3.84 -43.21 15.50
CA GLN A 267 -5.15 -43.58 16.00
C GLN A 267 -5.77 -44.71 15.16
N GLN A 268 -5.64 -44.65 13.82
CA GLN A 268 -6.08 -45.73 12.94
C GLN A 268 -5.29 -47.02 13.17
N LYS A 269 -3.97 -46.95 13.32
CA LYS A 269 -3.12 -48.11 13.66
C LYS A 269 -3.53 -48.73 14.98
N GLY A 270 -3.67 -47.93 16.04
CA GLY A 270 -4.09 -48.41 17.35
C GLY A 270 -5.50 -49.04 17.32
N LEU A 271 -6.41 -48.52 16.50
CA LEU A 271 -7.75 -49.08 16.33
C LEU A 271 -7.73 -50.40 15.53
N ALA A 272 -6.82 -50.53 14.56
CA ALA A 272 -6.60 -51.77 13.83
C ALA A 272 -5.98 -52.84 14.72
N GLU A 273 -4.93 -52.51 15.48
CA GLU A 273 -4.30 -53.42 16.46
C GLU A 273 -5.30 -53.88 17.52
N LYS A 274 -6.13 -52.96 18.05
CA LYS A 274 -7.19 -53.32 18.99
C LYS A 274 -8.18 -54.33 18.39
N LYS A 275 -8.59 -54.15 17.13
CA LYS A 275 -9.48 -55.10 16.44
C LYS A 275 -8.82 -56.47 16.24
N GLU A 276 -7.54 -56.50 15.89
CA GLU A 276 -6.79 -57.74 15.73
C GLU A 276 -6.65 -58.49 17.06
N LEU A 277 -6.32 -57.77 18.14
CA LEU A 277 -6.25 -58.35 19.48
C LEU A 277 -7.62 -58.84 19.95
N GLN A 278 -8.70 -58.10 19.68
CA GLN A 278 -10.06 -58.55 19.99
C GLN A 278 -10.39 -59.86 19.25
N HIS A 279 -10.08 -59.95 17.96
CA HIS A 279 -10.29 -61.18 17.19
C HIS A 279 -9.51 -62.36 17.78
N LYS A 280 -8.26 -62.15 18.22
CA LYS A 280 -7.46 -63.20 18.88
C LYS A 280 -8.06 -63.62 20.22
N ILE A 281 -8.62 -62.71 20.99
CA ILE A 281 -9.34 -63.03 22.23
C ILE A 281 -10.56 -63.89 21.89
N ASP A 282 -11.39 -63.45 20.95
CA ASP A 282 -12.62 -64.16 20.55
C ASP A 282 -12.29 -65.60 20.05
N GLU A 283 -11.22 -65.77 19.26
CA GLU A 283 -10.75 -67.10 18.84
C GLU A 283 -10.29 -67.97 20.01
N MET A 284 -9.61 -67.37 21.01
CA MET A 284 -9.15 -68.11 22.19
C MET A 284 -10.32 -68.50 23.07
N GLU A 285 -11.33 -67.64 23.21
CA GLU A 285 -12.58 -67.92 23.92
C GLU A 285 -13.36 -69.06 23.23
N GLU A 286 -13.42 -69.09 21.90
CA GLU A 286 -14.06 -70.19 21.15
C GLU A 286 -13.34 -71.51 21.41
N ARG A 287 -12.00 -71.54 21.33
CA ARG A 287 -11.20 -72.74 21.65
C ARG A 287 -11.36 -73.17 23.11
N GLU A 288 -11.46 -72.22 24.04
CA GLU A 288 -11.73 -72.51 25.44
C GLU A 288 -13.10 -73.17 25.60
N GLN A 289 -14.14 -72.65 24.95
CA GLN A 289 -15.48 -73.26 24.94
C GLN A 289 -15.49 -74.66 24.32
N GLU A 290 -14.78 -74.88 23.22
CA GLU A 290 -14.63 -76.20 22.59
C GLU A 290 -13.96 -77.20 23.55
N LEU A 291 -12.87 -76.80 24.19
CA LEU A 291 -12.17 -77.63 25.17
C LEU A 291 -13.04 -77.91 26.39
N GLN A 292 -13.77 -76.90 26.88
CA GLN A 292 -14.70 -77.04 27.99
C GLN A 292 -15.81 -78.05 27.66
N ALA A 293 -16.43 -77.94 26.49
CA ALA A 293 -17.43 -78.91 26.02
C ALA A 293 -16.85 -80.33 25.91
N LYS A 294 -15.59 -80.45 25.51
CA LYS A 294 -14.89 -81.74 25.44
C LYS A 294 -14.60 -82.32 26.82
N ILE A 295 -14.24 -81.49 27.80
CA ILE A 295 -14.07 -81.90 29.20
C ILE A 295 -15.40 -82.40 29.75
N GLU A 296 -16.49 -81.68 29.52
CA GLU A 296 -17.84 -82.07 29.96
C GLU A 296 -18.28 -83.41 29.33
N ALA A 297 -18.03 -83.59 28.03
CA ALA A 297 -18.31 -84.86 27.35
C ALA A 297 -17.49 -86.03 27.94
N LEU A 298 -16.20 -85.82 28.20
CA LEU A 298 -15.34 -86.83 28.82
C LEU A 298 -15.73 -87.12 30.27
N GLN A 299 -16.17 -86.12 31.03
CA GLN A 299 -16.71 -86.30 32.38
C GLN A 299 -17.97 -87.16 32.35
N ALA A 300 -18.90 -86.86 31.43
CA ALA A 300 -20.11 -87.66 31.25
C ALA A 300 -19.80 -89.12 30.87
N ASP A 301 -18.82 -89.35 29.98
CA ASP A 301 -18.35 -90.69 29.63
C ASP A 301 -17.71 -91.40 30.85
N ASN A 302 -16.89 -90.69 31.63
CA ASN A 302 -16.27 -91.25 32.84
C ASN A 302 -17.32 -91.64 33.88
N ASP A 303 -18.30 -90.77 34.12
CA ASP A 303 -19.44 -91.03 35.00
C ASP A 303 -20.23 -92.26 34.53
N PHE A 304 -20.52 -92.37 33.23
CA PHE A 304 -21.16 -93.56 32.66
C PHE A 304 -20.33 -94.84 32.87
N THR A 305 -19.00 -94.76 32.72
CA THR A 305 -18.13 -95.90 33.00
C THR A 305 -18.08 -96.24 34.49
N ASN A 306 -18.06 -95.26 35.38
CA ASN A 306 -18.09 -95.44 36.83
C ASN A 306 -19.42 -96.05 37.28
N GLU A 307 -20.56 -95.61 36.74
CA GLU A 307 -21.86 -96.22 37.02
C GLU A 307 -21.90 -97.67 36.57
N ARG A 308 -21.39 -97.98 35.37
CA ARG A 308 -21.27 -99.36 34.88
C ARG A 308 -20.35 -100.21 35.76
N LEU A 309 -19.23 -99.66 36.19
CA LEU A 309 -18.26 -100.33 37.07
C LEU A 309 -18.87 -100.59 38.45
N THR A 310 -19.57 -99.61 39.01
CA THR A 310 -20.35 -99.73 40.25
C THR A 310 -21.41 -100.82 40.14
N ALA A 311 -22.18 -100.84 39.05
CA ALA A 311 -23.19 -101.87 38.80
C ALA A 311 -22.58 -103.28 38.69
N LEU A 312 -21.39 -103.40 38.08
CA LEU A 312 -20.62 -104.64 38.04
C LEU A 312 -20.10 -105.04 39.42
N GLN A 313 -19.61 -104.09 40.24
CA GLN A 313 -19.18 -104.32 41.62
C GLN A 313 -20.34 -104.86 42.48
N VAL A 314 -21.51 -104.23 42.44
CA VAL A 314 -22.71 -104.70 43.16
C VAL A 314 -23.10 -106.11 42.70
N ARG A 315 -23.00 -106.41 41.41
CA ARG A 315 -23.27 -107.76 40.87
C ARG A 315 -22.25 -108.79 41.35
N LEU A 316 -20.99 -108.39 41.52
CA LEU A 316 -19.91 -109.22 42.06
C LEU A 316 -20.11 -109.47 43.56
N GLU A 317 -20.45 -108.45 44.34
CA GLU A 317 -20.80 -108.57 45.75
C GLU A 317 -22.01 -109.49 45.94
N HIS A 318 -23.04 -109.37 45.11
CA HIS A 318 -24.20 -110.27 45.15
C HIS A 318 -23.82 -111.73 44.87
N LEU A 319 -22.82 -111.99 44.02
CA LEU A 319 -22.28 -113.33 43.78
C LEU A 319 -21.41 -113.83 44.96
N GLN A 320 -20.64 -112.96 45.60
CA GLN A 320 -19.87 -113.28 46.82
C GLN A 320 -20.78 -113.55 48.01
N GLU A 321 -21.87 -112.81 48.15
CA GLU A 321 -22.86 -113.00 49.21
C GLU A 321 -23.69 -114.28 48.98
N LYS A 322 -23.95 -114.64 47.71
CA LYS A 322 -24.55 -115.93 47.34
C LYS A 322 -23.63 -117.12 47.67
N THR A 323 -22.32 -116.96 47.49
CA THR A 323 -21.33 -117.97 47.92
C THR A 323 -21.11 -118.00 49.44
N LEU A 324 -21.27 -116.88 50.15
CA LEU A 324 -21.20 -116.87 51.63
C LEU A 324 -22.46 -117.45 52.30
N LYS A 325 -23.65 -117.28 51.69
CA LYS A 325 -24.93 -117.80 52.19
C LYS A 325 -25.16 -119.29 51.88
N GLU A 326 -24.38 -119.90 50.99
CA GLU A 326 -24.40 -121.36 50.75
C GLU A 326 -23.44 -122.14 51.67
N HIS A 327 -22.57 -121.46 52.45
CA HIS A 327 -21.57 -122.12 53.31
C HIS A 327 -21.84 -122.06 54.83
N THR A 328 -23.04 -121.68 55.27
CA THR A 328 -23.46 -121.77 56.69
C THR A 328 -24.69 -122.66 56.90
N SER A 329 -24.67 -123.88 56.36
CA SER A 329 -25.37 -125.00 56.99
C SER A 329 -24.77 -126.35 56.58
N LEU A 330 -24.44 -127.15 57.59
CA LEU A 330 -24.00 -128.55 57.57
C LEU A 330 -22.53 -128.81 57.24
N GLY A 331 -21.74 -128.76 58.30
CA GLY A 331 -20.49 -129.47 58.40
C GLY A 331 -20.66 -130.97 58.67
N SER A 332 -19.51 -131.63 58.58
CA SER A 332 -19.19 -132.98 59.06
C SER A 332 -19.54 -134.12 58.11
N TYR A 333 -18.54 -134.59 57.35
CA TYR A 333 -17.95 -135.94 57.49
C TYR A 333 -16.74 -136.12 56.54
N LEU A 334 -15.59 -136.49 57.12
CA LEU A 334 -14.42 -137.19 56.52
C LEU A 334 -13.73 -136.51 55.31
N LEU A 335 -12.55 -135.89 55.39
CA LEU A 335 -11.25 -136.36 55.91
C LEU A 335 -10.77 -137.69 55.30
N CYS A 336 -10.05 -137.63 54.17
CA CYS A 336 -8.77 -138.33 53.94
C CYS A 336 -8.34 -138.24 52.46
N GLN A 337 -7.31 -137.43 52.15
CA GLN A 337 -5.95 -137.94 51.85
C GLN A 337 -4.95 -136.81 51.50
N ILE A 338 -3.90 -136.72 52.33
CA ILE A 338 -2.49 -136.31 52.06
C ILE A 338 -2.29 -134.81 51.78
N LEU A 339 -1.67 -133.95 52.62
CA LEU A 339 -0.59 -134.05 53.62
C LEU A 339 0.83 -134.22 53.04
N ASP A 340 1.43 -133.08 52.67
CA ASP A 340 2.85 -132.65 52.77
C ASP A 340 2.96 -131.33 51.95
N PHE A 341 3.59 -130.20 52.32
CA PHE A 341 4.45 -129.79 53.43
C PHE A 341 4.58 -128.24 53.34
N VAL A 342 3.79 -127.47 54.08
CA VAL A 342 4.18 -126.59 55.21
C VAL A 342 5.57 -125.95 55.13
N LEU A 343 5.62 -124.62 55.13
CA LEU A 343 6.24 -123.69 56.11
C LEU A 343 6.46 -122.34 55.39
N PHE A 344 6.24 -121.14 55.91
CA PHE A 344 5.91 -120.59 57.23
C PHE A 344 5.85 -119.07 56.96
N LYS A 345 4.73 -118.38 57.14
CA LYS A 345 4.50 -117.54 58.32
C LYS A 345 5.71 -116.66 58.73
N ALA A 346 5.77 -115.42 58.26
CA ALA A 346 6.20 -114.24 59.04
C ALA A 346 6.04 -112.95 58.20
N VAL A 347 5.08 -112.09 58.55
CA VAL A 347 5.33 -110.78 59.20
C VAL A 347 5.89 -109.76 58.20
N PHE A 348 5.02 -108.96 57.58
CA PHE A 348 4.71 -107.61 58.05
C PHE A 348 5.98 -106.83 58.48
N PHE A 349 6.40 -105.92 57.61
CA PHE A 349 7.31 -104.81 57.88
C PHE A 349 8.80 -105.10 58.14
N SER A 350 9.60 -104.83 57.11
CA SER A 350 10.58 -103.73 57.14
C SER A 350 10.98 -103.42 55.70
N LEU A 351 10.46 -102.34 55.13
CA LEU A 351 11.19 -101.08 54.95
C LEU A 351 12.28 -101.15 53.86
N LEU A 352 12.03 -100.39 52.80
CA LEU A 352 12.98 -99.69 51.95
C LEU A 352 13.97 -100.49 51.07
N GLU A 353 14.05 -99.95 49.85
CA GLU A 353 15.15 -100.00 48.89
C GLU A 353 15.30 -101.18 47.90
N HIS A 354 15.21 -100.75 46.63
CA HIS A 354 15.93 -101.23 45.46
C HIS A 354 15.50 -102.59 44.89
N PHE A 355 14.49 -102.65 44.01
CA PHE A 355 14.56 -102.21 42.61
C PHE A 355 15.76 -102.84 41.87
N LEU A 356 15.53 -103.97 41.20
CA LEU A 356 15.85 -104.18 39.78
C LEU A 356 15.50 -105.60 39.28
N SER A 357 14.76 -105.59 38.16
CA SER A 357 14.81 -106.53 37.04
C SER A 357 13.64 -107.52 36.87
N LYS A 358 12.90 -107.24 35.78
CA LYS A 358 11.96 -108.10 35.01
C LYS A 358 10.51 -108.22 35.48
N SER A 359 9.71 -107.20 35.21
CA SER A 359 8.65 -107.18 34.17
C SER A 359 7.75 -105.95 34.37
N GLY A 360 7.31 -105.31 33.28
CA GLY A 360 6.64 -104.00 33.26
C GLY A 360 7.57 -102.93 32.68
N GLY A 361 7.33 -102.32 31.51
CA GLY A 361 6.10 -102.29 30.75
C GLY A 361 5.11 -101.25 31.29
N ASP A 362 5.60 -100.06 31.65
CA ASP A 362 4.82 -98.81 31.71
C ASP A 362 5.73 -97.57 31.76
N CYS A 363 5.29 -96.54 31.03
CA CYS A 363 5.26 -95.10 31.33
C CYS A 363 6.46 -94.44 32.05
N THR A 364 7.06 -93.34 31.56
CA THR A 364 6.41 -92.01 31.46
C THR A 364 7.27 -91.01 30.65
N PHE A 365 6.59 -90.15 29.86
CA PHE A 365 6.77 -88.68 29.76
C PHE A 365 8.16 -88.16 30.18
N ILE A 366 8.99 -87.56 29.32
CA ILE A 366 8.74 -86.35 28.51
C ILE A 366 9.56 -86.47 27.20
N HIS A 367 9.04 -87.17 26.20
CA HIS A 367 9.62 -87.14 24.85
C HIS A 367 8.58 -87.53 23.78
N GLN A 368 7.43 -86.85 23.85
CA GLN A 368 6.39 -86.87 22.82
C GLN A 368 5.72 -85.49 22.74
N PHE A 369 6.53 -84.42 22.79
CA PHE A 369 6.10 -83.06 22.51
C PHE A 369 7.09 -82.25 21.65
N ILE A 370 8.16 -82.85 21.13
CA ILE A 370 9.12 -82.16 20.26
C ILE A 370 9.53 -83.09 19.11
N GLU A 371 8.59 -83.35 18.19
CA GLU A 371 8.92 -83.77 16.82
C GLU A 371 7.76 -83.47 15.85
N CYS A 372 7.24 -82.24 15.90
CA CYS A 372 6.41 -81.67 14.84
C CYS A 372 6.61 -80.16 14.67
N GLN A 373 7.85 -79.69 14.81
CA GLN A 373 8.26 -78.40 14.26
C GLN A 373 9.64 -78.54 13.64
N ASN A 374 9.64 -78.78 12.33
CA ASN A 374 10.72 -78.36 11.44
C ASN A 374 10.20 -78.32 10.00
N LYS A 375 9.53 -77.22 9.67
CA LYS A 375 9.63 -76.48 8.39
C LYS A 375 8.68 -75.29 8.43
N ILE A 376 9.14 -74.16 7.86
CA ILE A 376 8.58 -72.79 7.87
C ILE A 376 9.14 -72.01 9.07
N ILE A 377 10.38 -71.51 9.00
CA ILE A 377 10.80 -70.25 8.33
C ILE A 377 9.78 -69.15 8.63
N ASP A 378 10.06 -68.30 9.60
CA ASP A 378 10.09 -66.86 9.34
C ASP A 378 10.81 -66.09 10.44
N GLU A 379 11.35 -64.97 9.98
CA GLU A 379 12.23 -64.02 10.61
C GLU A 379 11.70 -63.43 11.92
N GLY A 380 12.62 -63.20 12.85
CA GLY A 380 12.38 -62.32 13.97
C GLY A 380 13.07 -62.85 15.21
N HIS A 381 14.30 -62.42 15.45
CA HIS A 381 14.73 -61.88 16.75
C HIS A 381 16.18 -61.42 16.62
N LEU A 382 16.34 -60.10 16.50
CA LEU A 382 17.60 -59.40 16.63
C LEU A 382 18.06 -59.43 18.09
N ILE A 383 19.23 -60.02 18.23
CA ILE A 383 20.34 -59.80 19.17
C ILE A 383 20.25 -58.50 20.00
N LYS A 384 20.21 -58.72 21.33
CA LYS A 384 21.06 -58.20 22.42
C LYS A 384 21.48 -56.72 22.49
N GLU A 385 21.56 -56.31 23.76
CA GLU A 385 22.41 -55.27 24.35
C GLU A 385 22.02 -53.82 24.09
N GLU A 386 21.42 -53.17 25.11
CA GLU A 386 21.75 -51.78 25.46
C GLU A 386 21.13 -51.38 26.82
N GLU A 387 21.92 -51.50 27.89
CA GLU A 387 21.80 -50.64 29.07
C GLU A 387 23.20 -50.09 29.39
N THR A 388 23.44 -48.81 29.09
CA THR A 388 24.13 -47.85 29.97
C THR A 388 24.30 -46.48 29.29
N LYS A 389 23.96 -45.42 30.06
CA LYS A 389 24.37 -44.00 29.93
C LYS A 389 23.72 -43.16 28.81
N LEU A 390 22.81 -42.26 29.20
CA LEU A 390 23.15 -40.84 29.46
C LEU A 390 21.95 -40.03 29.98
N LEU A 391 22.08 -39.54 31.22
CA LEU A 391 21.41 -38.34 31.71
C LEU A 391 21.86 -37.11 30.89
N LYS A 392 20.93 -36.24 30.49
CA LYS A 392 20.96 -34.80 30.84
C LYS A 392 19.80 -34.00 30.21
N ASP A 393 19.36 -33.04 31.02
CA ASP A 393 18.70 -31.77 30.71
C ASP A 393 17.21 -31.74 30.31
N ASN A 394 16.42 -31.49 31.37
CA ASN A 394 15.71 -30.23 31.62
C ASN A 394 14.60 -29.77 30.65
N GLN A 395 13.42 -29.69 31.27
CA GLN A 395 12.50 -28.54 31.33
C GLN A 395 11.48 -28.32 30.20
N ALA A 396 10.23 -28.57 30.62
CA ALA A 396 9.21 -27.55 30.89
C ALA A 396 8.03 -27.40 29.91
N ARG A 397 6.86 -27.62 30.52
CA ARG A 397 5.53 -27.00 30.31
C ARG A 397 4.86 -27.21 28.95
N VAL A 398 3.62 -27.73 29.00
CA VAL A 398 2.38 -26.95 28.91
C VAL A 398 1.24 -27.72 29.58
N LYS A 399 0.31 -26.96 30.17
CA LYS A 399 -0.93 -27.36 30.86
C LYS A 399 -2.03 -27.80 29.88
N GLU A 400 -2.85 -28.77 30.27
CA GLU A 400 -4.27 -28.93 29.89
C GLU A 400 -5.12 -28.20 30.96
N SER A 401 -5.99 -27.23 30.66
CA SER A 401 -7.31 -27.25 29.99
C SER A 401 -8.36 -28.13 30.69
N ASN A 402 -9.35 -27.51 31.34
CA ASN A 402 -10.72 -27.56 30.84
C ASN A 402 -11.68 -26.63 31.59
N ASP A 403 -12.47 -25.93 30.78
CA ASP A 403 -13.62 -25.09 31.10
C ASP A 403 -14.83 -25.90 31.61
N LEU A 404 -15.77 -25.23 32.29
CA LEU A 404 -17.15 -25.08 31.80
C LEU A 404 -18.01 -24.09 32.63
N SER A 405 -18.63 -23.19 31.87
CA SER A 405 -20.00 -22.65 31.94
C SER A 405 -20.41 -21.48 32.88
N ASP A 406 -20.89 -20.46 32.16
CA ASP A 406 -21.69 -19.27 32.47
C ASP A 406 -22.88 -19.43 33.44
N THR A 407 -23.20 -18.38 34.21
CA THR A 407 -24.31 -17.44 33.90
C THR A 407 -24.49 -16.31 34.95
N LEU A 408 -24.56 -15.07 34.44
CA LEU A 408 -25.34 -13.90 34.88
C LEU A 408 -24.87 -13.01 36.07
N SER A 409 -24.75 -11.72 35.71
CA SER A 409 -24.44 -10.52 36.51
C SER A 409 -25.66 -9.97 37.30
N PRO A 410 -25.66 -8.71 37.80
CA PRO A 410 -24.80 -8.06 38.82
C PRO A 410 -25.65 -7.35 39.92
N SER A 411 -25.07 -6.96 41.06
CA SER A 411 -25.63 -5.87 41.90
C SER A 411 -24.56 -5.17 42.73
N LYS A 412 -24.54 -3.83 42.61
CA LYS A 412 -23.86 -2.86 43.47
C LYS A 412 -24.49 -2.84 44.85
N GLU A 413 -23.69 -2.55 45.88
CA GLU A 413 -23.84 -1.50 46.91
C GLU A 413 -22.71 -1.70 47.94
N LYS A 414 -21.74 -0.78 48.03
CA LYS A 414 -21.68 0.40 48.91
C LYS A 414 -21.66 0.08 50.42
N SER A 415 -20.66 0.70 51.07
CA SER A 415 -20.53 0.98 52.51
C SER A 415 -20.21 -0.24 53.38
N SER A 416 -19.49 -0.15 54.49
CA SER A 416 -18.87 0.96 55.24
C SER A 416 -17.95 0.31 56.29
N ASP A 417 -17.05 1.10 56.86
CA ASP A 417 -16.48 0.87 58.20
C ASP A 417 -17.52 0.25 59.15
N ASP A 418 -17.15 -0.80 59.87
CA ASP A 418 -17.16 -0.71 61.33
C ASP A 418 -16.29 -1.79 61.99
N THR A 419 -15.75 -1.37 63.11
CA THR A 419 -14.91 -2.01 64.11
C THR A 419 -15.52 -3.29 64.70
N THR A 420 -14.69 -4.25 65.09
CA THR A 420 -14.72 -4.84 66.45
C THR A 420 -13.56 -5.81 66.68
N ASP A 421 -12.81 -5.49 67.73
CA ASP A 421 -12.20 -6.43 68.66
C ASP A 421 -12.73 -7.87 68.58
N ALA A 422 -11.79 -8.79 68.34
CA ALA A 422 -11.77 -10.06 69.03
C ALA A 422 -10.30 -10.49 69.15
N GLN A 423 -9.64 -9.99 70.19
CA GLN A 423 -8.61 -10.77 70.86
C GLN A 423 -9.25 -12.11 71.23
N MET A 424 -8.80 -13.20 70.61
CA MET A 424 -8.86 -14.49 71.29
C MET A 424 -7.43 -14.81 71.71
N ASP A 425 -7.16 -14.50 72.97
CA ASP A 425 -6.12 -15.15 73.75
C ASP A 425 -6.43 -16.65 73.79
N ASP A 426 -5.63 -17.45 73.09
CA ASP A 426 -5.47 -18.87 73.43
C ASP A 426 -4.30 -18.99 74.41
N GLN A 427 -4.49 -18.35 75.55
CA GLN A 427 -3.74 -18.60 76.78
C GLN A 427 -4.63 -19.46 77.67
N ASP A 428 -4.78 -20.74 77.34
CA ASP A 428 -5.30 -21.75 78.27
C ASP A 428 -5.09 -23.15 77.68
N LEU A 429 -3.89 -23.71 77.85
CA LEU A 429 -3.74 -25.16 77.89
C LEU A 429 -2.45 -25.55 78.62
N ASN A 430 -2.34 -25.13 79.88
CA ASN A 430 -1.37 -25.74 80.79
C ASN A 430 -1.96 -25.86 82.20
N GLU A 431 -2.24 -27.12 82.55
CA GLU A 431 -2.47 -27.72 83.88
C GLU A 431 -3.75 -27.37 84.67
N PRO A 432 -4.26 -28.27 85.56
CA PRO A 432 -3.61 -29.47 86.11
C PRO A 432 -4.45 -30.77 86.09
N ILE A 433 -3.73 -31.88 86.01
CA ILE A 433 -3.73 -33.00 86.96
C ILE A 433 -4.69 -32.81 88.17
N VAL A 434 -6.01 -33.00 88.02
CA VAL A 434 -6.92 -33.10 89.20
C VAL A 434 -8.08 -34.09 89.02
N LYS A 435 -8.46 -34.53 87.81
CA LYS A 435 -9.62 -35.43 87.63
C LYS A 435 -9.31 -36.91 87.37
N VAL A 436 -8.04 -37.32 87.40
CA VAL A 436 -7.66 -38.75 87.35
C VAL A 436 -7.31 -39.31 88.74
N ALA A 437 -7.24 -38.47 89.77
CA ALA A 437 -6.99 -38.89 91.16
C ALA A 437 -8.26 -39.33 91.92
N LEU A 438 -9.45 -39.35 91.29
CA LEU A 438 -10.73 -39.59 91.99
C LEU A 438 -11.55 -40.77 91.43
N LEU A 439 -10.89 -41.78 90.86
CA LEU A 439 -11.47 -43.11 90.60
C LEU A 439 -10.45 -44.21 90.92
N LYS A 440 -9.73 -44.06 92.03
CA LYS A 440 -8.79 -45.07 92.55
C LYS A 440 -9.10 -45.40 94.00
N ASP A 441 -10.37 -45.64 94.34
CA ASP A 441 -10.74 -46.04 95.71
C ASP A 441 -12.03 -46.85 95.87
N GLN A 442 -12.45 -47.61 94.87
CA GLN A 442 -13.47 -48.67 95.06
C GLN A 442 -13.26 -49.84 94.08
N LEU A 443 -12.30 -50.73 94.34
CA LEU A 443 -12.46 -52.15 94.03
C LEU A 443 -11.36 -52.96 94.72
N GLN A 444 -11.62 -53.36 95.96
CA GLN A 444 -10.86 -54.41 96.63
C GLN A 444 -11.66 -55.71 96.50
N GLY A 445 -11.21 -56.59 95.61
CA GLY A 445 -11.82 -57.90 95.38
C GLY A 445 -10.83 -58.78 94.62
N ALA A 446 -10.19 -59.69 95.36
CA ALA A 446 -9.16 -60.59 94.85
C ALA A 446 -9.70 -61.56 93.77
N GLN A 447 -8.82 -61.92 92.83
CA GLN A 447 -8.96 -62.96 91.76
C GLN A 447 -9.38 -62.52 90.34
N SER A 448 -9.07 -61.28 89.91
CA SER A 448 -9.12 -60.89 88.48
C SER A 448 -7.96 -59.99 88.00
N GLU A 449 -6.84 -59.96 88.74
CA GLU A 449 -5.70 -59.04 88.50
C GLU A 449 -4.94 -59.28 87.16
N THR A 450 -5.12 -60.41 86.49
CA THR A 450 -4.47 -60.69 85.20
C THR A 450 -5.28 -60.21 84.00
N GLU A 451 -6.61 -60.39 84.01
CA GLU A 451 -7.50 -59.92 82.94
C GLU A 451 -7.65 -58.39 82.98
N THR A 452 -7.81 -57.81 84.16
CA THR A 452 -7.84 -56.35 84.35
C THR A 452 -6.52 -55.67 83.95
N LYS A 453 -5.35 -56.31 84.15
CA LYS A 453 -4.06 -55.78 83.67
C LYS A 453 -3.93 -55.82 82.15
N GLN A 454 -4.42 -56.87 81.49
CA GLN A 454 -4.40 -56.97 80.03
C GLN A 454 -5.37 -55.96 79.40
N GLU A 455 -6.57 -55.78 79.97
CA GLU A 455 -7.52 -54.75 79.54
C GLU A 455 -6.96 -53.33 79.75
N ILE A 456 -6.31 -53.07 80.89
CA ILE A 456 -5.64 -51.77 81.14
C ILE A 456 -4.49 -51.55 80.14
N GLN A 457 -3.71 -52.57 79.79
CA GLN A 457 -2.64 -52.46 78.79
C GLN A 457 -3.19 -52.22 77.38
N GLN A 458 -4.29 -52.88 77.01
CA GLN A 458 -4.99 -52.69 75.75
C GLN A 458 -5.55 -51.27 75.64
N LEU A 459 -6.21 -50.77 76.70
CA LEU A 459 -6.70 -49.39 76.78
C LEU A 459 -5.57 -48.35 76.73
N HIS A 460 -4.40 -48.64 77.32
CA HIS A 460 -3.23 -47.76 77.19
C HIS A 460 -2.69 -47.72 75.76
N LYS A 461 -2.67 -48.86 75.07
CA LYS A 461 -2.26 -48.93 73.66
C LYS A 461 -3.22 -48.15 72.77
N GLU A 462 -4.53 -48.34 72.95
CA GLU A 462 -5.57 -47.60 72.24
C GLU A 462 -5.52 -46.09 72.54
N LEU A 463 -5.19 -45.69 73.78
CA LEU A 463 -4.99 -44.29 74.14
C LEU A 463 -3.78 -43.67 73.43
N ILE A 464 -2.66 -44.40 73.32
CA ILE A 464 -1.46 -43.95 72.60
C ILE A 464 -1.78 -43.81 71.10
N GLU A 465 -2.43 -44.81 70.50
CA GLU A 465 -2.85 -44.78 69.09
C GLU A 465 -3.81 -43.62 68.82
N ALA A 466 -4.79 -43.38 69.70
CA ALA A 466 -5.68 -42.22 69.62
C ALA A 466 -4.94 -40.89 69.78
N GLN A 467 -3.91 -40.84 70.64
CA GLN A 467 -3.09 -39.64 70.84
C GLN A 467 -2.18 -39.36 69.63
N GLU A 468 -1.63 -40.40 68.99
CA GLU A 468 -0.88 -40.29 67.74
C GLU A 468 -1.80 -39.88 66.57
N LEU A 469 -3.01 -40.43 66.48
CA LEU A 469 -4.02 -40.02 65.51
C LEU A 469 -4.43 -38.55 65.73
N ALA A 470 -4.60 -38.11 66.97
CA ALA A 470 -4.88 -36.71 67.29
C ALA A 470 -3.70 -35.79 66.94
N ARG A 471 -2.45 -36.21 67.19
CA ARG A 471 -1.24 -35.47 66.79
C ARG A 471 -1.14 -35.34 65.26
N THR A 472 -1.39 -36.41 64.51
CA THR A 472 -1.38 -36.38 63.04
C THR A 472 -2.54 -35.55 62.47
N SER A 473 -3.74 -35.62 63.06
CA SER A 473 -4.86 -34.74 62.69
C SER A 473 -4.51 -33.27 62.95
N LYS A 474 -3.89 -32.94 64.08
CA LYS A 474 -3.45 -31.58 64.41
C LYS A 474 -2.41 -31.08 63.42
N GLN A 475 -1.44 -31.93 63.05
CA GLN A 475 -0.44 -31.61 62.03
C GLN A 475 -1.08 -31.33 60.67
N LYS A 476 -2.03 -32.17 60.23
CA LYS A 476 -2.80 -31.94 58.99
C LYS A 476 -3.60 -30.63 59.03
N CYS A 477 -4.19 -30.28 60.18
CA CYS A 477 -4.86 -29.00 60.33
C CYS A 477 -3.90 -27.81 60.16
N PHE A 478 -2.69 -27.87 60.71
CA PHE A 478 -1.68 -26.82 60.49
C PHE A 478 -1.20 -26.74 59.05
N GLU A 479 -1.00 -27.87 58.38
CA GLU A 479 -0.63 -27.92 56.96
C GLU A 479 -1.72 -27.30 56.07
N LEU A 480 -2.99 -27.66 56.31
CA LEU A 480 -4.13 -27.06 55.61
C LEU A 480 -4.25 -25.56 55.87
N GLN A 481 -4.01 -25.11 57.12
CA GLN A 481 -4.01 -23.70 57.47
C GLN A 481 -2.89 -22.93 56.73
N ALA A 482 -1.69 -23.51 56.64
CA ALA A 482 -0.57 -22.92 55.91
C ALA A 482 -0.87 -22.80 54.40
N LEU A 483 -1.44 -23.85 53.79
CA LEU A 483 -1.83 -23.82 52.37
C LEU A 483 -2.91 -22.76 52.10
N LEU A 484 -3.91 -22.66 52.96
CA LEU A 484 -4.97 -21.66 52.83
C LEU A 484 -4.44 -20.23 53.00
N GLU A 485 -3.44 -20.04 53.85
CA GLU A 485 -2.75 -18.75 54.01
C GLU A 485 -1.89 -18.39 52.79
N GLU A 486 -1.22 -19.37 52.18
CA GLU A 486 -0.49 -19.20 50.92
C GLU A 486 -1.42 -18.86 49.76
N GLU A 487 -2.55 -19.55 49.62
CA GLU A 487 -3.56 -19.21 48.61
C GLU A 487 -4.08 -17.78 48.80
N ARG A 488 -4.42 -17.38 50.03
CA ARG A 488 -4.83 -16.00 50.34
C ARG A 488 -3.76 -14.98 49.99
N LYS A 489 -2.46 -15.28 50.21
CA LYS A 489 -1.35 -14.42 49.78
C LYS A 489 -1.27 -14.32 48.26
N ALA A 490 -1.38 -15.45 47.55
CA ALA A 490 -1.38 -15.47 46.09
C ALA A 490 -2.52 -14.63 45.50
N TYR A 491 -3.75 -14.77 46.04
CA TYR A 491 -4.90 -13.95 45.64
C TYR A 491 -4.66 -12.45 45.89
N ARG A 492 -4.09 -12.06 47.04
CA ARG A 492 -3.75 -10.65 47.31
C ARG A 492 -2.78 -10.08 46.28
N VAL A 493 -1.72 -10.82 45.95
CA VAL A 493 -0.74 -10.40 44.93
C VAL A 493 -1.40 -10.26 43.56
N GLN A 494 -2.26 -11.22 43.16
CA GLN A 494 -2.99 -11.14 41.90
C GLN A 494 -3.93 -9.93 41.84
N VAL A 495 -4.63 -9.63 42.93
CA VAL A 495 -5.49 -8.43 43.02
C VAL A 495 -4.65 -7.16 42.92
N GLU A 496 -3.51 -7.08 43.62
CA GLU A 496 -2.59 -5.94 43.51
C GLU A 496 -2.03 -5.75 42.10
N GLU A 497 -1.66 -6.82 41.40
CA GLU A 497 -1.21 -6.77 40.00
C GLU A 497 -2.33 -6.30 39.06
N SER A 498 -3.55 -6.81 39.23
CA SER A 498 -4.71 -6.36 38.45
C SER A 498 -5.02 -4.87 38.72
N ASN A 499 -4.91 -4.41 39.96
CA ASN A 499 -5.09 -3.01 40.31
C ASN A 499 -4.00 -2.11 39.69
N LYS A 500 -2.74 -2.56 39.67
CA LYS A 500 -1.65 -1.85 38.98
C LYS A 500 -1.92 -1.74 37.47
N GLN A 501 -2.42 -2.81 36.85
CA GLN A 501 -2.82 -2.79 35.44
C GLN A 501 -3.98 -1.83 35.20
N ILE A 502 -5.03 -1.88 36.01
CA ILE A 502 -6.18 -0.97 35.93
C ILE A 502 -5.72 0.49 36.08
N ASN A 503 -4.86 0.80 37.05
CA ASN A 503 -4.34 2.14 37.24
C ASN A 503 -3.52 2.63 36.05
N THR A 504 -2.71 1.75 35.45
CA THR A 504 -1.92 2.07 34.25
C THR A 504 -2.83 2.36 33.07
N LEU A 505 -3.85 1.53 32.83
CA LEU A 505 -4.84 1.74 31.78
C LEU A 505 -5.66 3.01 32.00
N GLN A 506 -6.05 3.31 33.24
CA GLN A 506 -6.75 4.55 33.58
C GLN A 506 -5.88 5.79 33.33
N ALA A 507 -4.58 5.72 33.63
CA ALA A 507 -3.65 6.81 33.33
C ALA A 507 -3.47 7.01 31.82
N GLN A 508 -3.35 5.93 31.05
CA GLN A 508 -3.30 5.99 29.58
C GLN A 508 -4.59 6.58 29.00
N LEU A 509 -5.77 6.16 29.49
CA LEU A 509 -7.05 6.70 29.07
C LEU A 509 -7.13 8.22 29.30
N ARG A 510 -6.67 8.71 30.47
CA ARG A 510 -6.65 10.14 30.77
C ARG A 510 -5.72 10.93 29.84
N ARG A 511 -4.52 10.40 29.54
CA ARG A 511 -3.60 11.03 28.59
C ARG A 511 -4.21 11.12 27.18
N LEU A 512 -4.81 10.04 26.71
CA LEU A 512 -5.49 10.03 25.40
C LEU A 512 -6.68 11.00 25.38
N GLN A 513 -7.44 11.12 26.48
CA GLN A 513 -8.52 12.12 26.58
C GLN A 513 -7.99 13.55 26.49
N GLU A 514 -6.84 13.84 27.12
CA GLU A 514 -6.19 15.15 27.06
C GLU A 514 -5.62 15.46 25.67
N GLU A 515 -4.98 14.48 25.02
CA GLU A 515 -4.49 14.59 23.64
C GLU A 515 -5.64 14.85 22.66
N ILE A 516 -6.76 14.12 22.78
CA ILE A 516 -7.95 14.35 21.95
C ILE A 516 -8.51 15.77 22.15
N GLU A 517 -8.54 16.27 23.38
CA GLU A 517 -9.04 17.61 23.67
C GLU A 517 -8.09 18.70 23.14
N ASN A 518 -6.78 18.49 23.23
CA ASN A 518 -5.79 19.40 22.65
C ASN A 518 -5.90 19.45 21.13
N LEU A 519 -6.00 18.29 20.46
CA LEU A 519 -6.20 18.22 19.01
C LEU A 519 -7.51 18.88 18.57
N ARG A 520 -8.57 18.78 19.37
CA ARG A 520 -9.83 19.49 19.09
C ARG A 520 -9.67 21.01 19.16
N LYS A 521 -8.93 21.51 20.15
CA LYS A 521 -8.65 22.95 20.29
C LYS A 521 -7.75 23.46 19.16
N GLU A 522 -6.70 22.72 18.82
CA GLU A 522 -5.83 23.04 17.68
C GLU A 522 -6.63 23.13 16.38
N LYS A 523 -7.48 22.13 16.11
CA LYS A 523 -8.38 22.14 14.96
C LYS A 523 -9.30 23.36 14.95
N GLU A 524 -9.91 23.71 16.07
CA GLU A 524 -10.80 24.88 16.15
C GLU A 524 -10.04 26.19 15.93
N ASN A 525 -8.82 26.29 16.48
CA ASN A 525 -7.94 27.44 16.27
C ASN A 525 -7.54 27.58 14.80
N GLU A 526 -7.13 26.50 14.14
CA GLU A 526 -6.81 26.49 12.71
C GLU A 526 -8.02 26.86 11.84
N ILE A 527 -9.20 26.30 12.15
CA ILE A 527 -10.45 26.68 11.47
C ILE A 527 -10.74 28.17 11.65
N SER A 528 -10.52 28.71 12.85
CA SER A 528 -10.73 30.15 13.11
C SER A 528 -9.73 31.03 12.36
N SER A 529 -8.45 30.64 12.29
CA SER A 529 -7.40 31.37 11.57
C SER A 529 -7.70 31.39 10.07
N THR A 530 -7.92 30.21 9.48
CA THR A 530 -8.25 30.09 8.04
C THR A 530 -9.54 30.83 7.68
N ARG A 531 -10.53 30.85 8.56
CA ARG A 531 -11.76 31.65 8.37
C ARG A 531 -11.48 33.15 8.40
N ASN A 532 -10.61 33.62 9.30
CA ASN A 532 -10.25 35.04 9.36
C ASN A 532 -9.45 35.48 8.13
N GLU A 533 -8.51 34.65 7.68
CA GLU A 533 -7.75 34.88 6.45
C GLU A 533 -8.67 34.93 5.22
N LEU A 534 -9.64 34.02 5.14
CA LEU A 534 -10.65 34.03 4.07
C LEU A 534 -11.46 35.32 4.07
N VAL A 535 -11.89 35.80 5.23
CA VAL A 535 -12.63 37.08 5.35
C VAL A 535 -11.74 38.25 4.94
N SER A 536 -10.46 38.25 5.31
CA SER A 536 -9.50 39.28 4.88
C SER A 536 -9.33 39.29 3.36
N ALA A 537 -9.13 38.11 2.75
CA ALA A 537 -9.02 37.96 1.30
C ALA A 537 -10.30 38.41 0.58
N GLN A 538 -11.48 38.08 1.11
CA GLN A 538 -12.77 38.55 0.57
C GLN A 538 -12.89 40.08 0.62
N ASN A 539 -12.47 40.71 1.72
CA ASN A 539 -12.46 42.17 1.85
C ASN A 539 -11.48 42.82 0.87
N GLU A 540 -10.31 42.21 0.66
CA GLU A 540 -9.33 42.69 -0.32
C GLU A 540 -9.87 42.59 -1.74
N ILE A 541 -10.48 41.46 -2.11
CA ILE A 541 -11.16 41.28 -3.40
C ILE A 541 -12.23 42.35 -3.61
N LEU A 542 -13.07 42.63 -2.61
CA LEU A 542 -14.07 43.69 -2.65
C LEU A 542 -13.43 45.08 -2.89
N SER A 543 -12.31 45.35 -2.22
CA SER A 543 -11.60 46.62 -2.40
C SER A 543 -11.01 46.76 -3.81
N LEU A 544 -10.43 45.68 -4.35
CA LEU A 544 -9.88 45.62 -5.70
C LEU A 544 -10.99 45.74 -6.76
N GLN A 545 -12.14 45.10 -6.56
CA GLN A 545 -13.31 45.25 -7.43
C GLN A 545 -13.77 46.70 -7.49
N LYS A 546 -13.84 47.39 -6.35
CA LYS A 546 -14.23 48.81 -6.31
C LYS A 546 -13.22 49.71 -7.04
N VAL A 547 -11.93 49.44 -6.90
CA VAL A 547 -10.88 50.17 -7.64
C VAL A 547 -10.99 49.90 -9.14
N ALA A 548 -11.22 48.65 -9.53
CA ALA A 548 -11.39 48.26 -10.94
C ALA A 548 -12.64 48.91 -11.56
N GLU A 549 -13.75 48.95 -10.84
CA GLU A 549 -14.99 49.60 -11.28
C GLU A 549 -14.80 51.11 -11.44
N LYS A 550 -14.11 51.76 -10.50
CA LYS A 550 -13.76 53.18 -10.62
C LYS A 550 -12.87 53.43 -11.84
N ALA A 551 -11.82 52.63 -12.04
CA ALA A 551 -10.94 52.75 -13.20
C ALA A 551 -11.68 52.50 -14.52
N ALA A 552 -12.64 51.57 -14.54
CA ALA A 552 -13.49 51.34 -15.71
C ALA A 552 -14.37 52.57 -16.00
N SER A 553 -15.00 53.16 -14.98
CA SER A 553 -15.80 54.37 -15.14
C SER A 553 -14.99 55.57 -15.63
N GLU A 554 -13.76 55.73 -15.15
CA GLU A 554 -12.83 56.79 -15.62
C GLU A 554 -12.47 56.56 -17.10
N ARG A 555 -12.19 55.31 -17.51
CA ARG A 555 -11.95 54.98 -18.92
C ARG A 555 -13.16 55.25 -19.81
N ASP A 556 -14.37 54.94 -19.35
CA ASP A 556 -15.59 55.23 -20.12
C ASP A 556 -15.80 56.74 -20.28
N THR A 557 -15.47 57.54 -19.26
CA THR A 557 -15.48 59.00 -19.38
C THR A 557 -14.45 59.51 -20.38
N ASP A 558 -13.22 58.98 -20.35
CA ASP A 558 -12.15 59.34 -21.30
C ASP A 558 -12.50 58.93 -22.74
N ILE A 559 -13.12 57.76 -22.92
CA ILE A 559 -13.60 57.33 -24.24
C ILE A 559 -14.69 58.30 -24.74
N SER A 560 -15.60 58.73 -23.87
CA SER A 560 -16.66 59.67 -24.23
C SER A 560 -16.13 61.05 -24.59
N THR A 561 -15.12 61.56 -23.88
CA THR A 561 -14.46 62.84 -24.22
C THR A 561 -13.73 62.74 -25.55
N LEU A 562 -12.93 61.67 -25.76
CA LEU A 562 -12.23 61.44 -27.02
C LEU A 562 -13.19 61.27 -28.21
N GLN A 563 -14.34 60.60 -28.03
CA GLN A 563 -15.37 60.50 -29.07
C GLN A 563 -15.93 61.88 -29.44
N THR A 564 -16.10 62.75 -28.45
CA THR A 564 -16.59 64.13 -28.67
C THR A 564 -15.55 64.96 -29.42
N GLU A 565 -14.28 64.90 -28.99
CA GLU A 565 -13.17 65.59 -29.66
C GLU A 565 -13.00 65.13 -31.11
N LEU A 566 -13.07 63.82 -31.33
CA LEU A 566 -12.98 63.23 -32.66
C LEU A 566 -14.15 63.67 -33.56
N GLN A 567 -15.34 63.84 -33.00
CA GLN A 567 -16.47 64.41 -33.74
C GLN A 567 -16.24 65.88 -34.09
N THR A 568 -15.73 66.69 -33.17
CA THR A 568 -15.37 68.09 -33.48
C THR A 568 -14.33 68.18 -34.59
N VAL A 569 -13.25 67.40 -34.52
CA VAL A 569 -12.21 67.37 -35.56
C VAL A 569 -12.80 66.93 -36.91
N ARG A 570 -13.70 65.94 -36.93
CA ARG A 570 -14.41 65.54 -38.16
C ARG A 570 -15.22 66.69 -38.75
N THR A 571 -15.95 67.44 -37.93
CA THR A 571 -16.73 68.59 -38.42
C THR A 571 -15.85 69.72 -38.95
N GLU A 572 -14.70 69.97 -38.32
CA GLU A 572 -13.73 70.95 -38.82
C GLU A 572 -13.11 70.51 -40.14
N LEU A 573 -12.73 69.24 -40.26
CA LEU A 573 -12.15 68.68 -41.48
C LEU A 573 -13.15 68.79 -42.65
N GLU A 574 -14.44 68.55 -42.41
CA GLU A 574 -15.48 68.72 -43.41
C GLU A 574 -15.68 70.19 -43.80
N ARG A 575 -15.56 71.13 -42.85
CA ARG A 575 -15.53 72.58 -43.15
C ARG A 575 -14.35 72.92 -44.05
N TRP A 576 -13.14 72.46 -43.71
CA TRP A 576 -11.94 72.71 -44.51
C TRP A 576 -12.05 72.12 -45.93
N ARG A 577 -12.65 70.93 -46.09
CA ARG A 577 -12.93 70.35 -47.41
C ARG A 577 -13.88 71.22 -48.23
N LYS A 578 -14.92 71.75 -47.59
CA LYS A 578 -15.87 72.65 -48.26
C LYS A 578 -15.18 73.94 -48.71
N ASP A 579 -14.42 74.56 -47.82
CA ASP A 579 -13.67 75.78 -48.13
C ASP A 579 -12.65 75.54 -49.27
N ALA A 580 -11.93 74.41 -49.23
CA ALA A 580 -11.03 74.01 -50.31
C ALA A 580 -11.76 73.83 -51.66
N SER A 581 -12.95 73.21 -51.66
CA SER A 581 -13.77 73.06 -52.86
C SER A 581 -14.25 74.41 -53.41
N ASP A 582 -14.60 75.35 -52.54
CA ASP A 582 -15.05 76.68 -52.95
C ASP A 582 -13.89 77.50 -53.53
N TYR A 583 -12.69 77.42 -52.94
CA TYR A 583 -11.48 77.99 -53.53
C TYR A 583 -11.13 77.36 -54.88
N GLU A 584 -11.29 76.05 -55.05
CA GLU A 584 -11.04 75.37 -56.32
C GLU A 584 -12.00 75.87 -57.42
N LYS A 585 -13.28 76.07 -57.11
CA LYS A 585 -14.24 76.70 -58.04
C LYS A 585 -13.85 78.13 -58.39
N GLU A 586 -13.40 78.90 -57.40
CA GLU A 586 -12.95 80.28 -57.62
C GLU A 586 -11.71 80.34 -58.53
N ILE A 587 -10.74 79.45 -58.32
CA ILE A 587 -9.56 79.31 -59.18
C ILE A 587 -9.98 78.99 -60.62
N VAL A 588 -10.90 78.04 -60.82
CA VAL A 588 -11.40 77.68 -62.16
C VAL A 588 -12.11 78.87 -62.83
N ASN A 589 -12.96 79.59 -62.08
CA ASN A 589 -13.64 80.78 -62.59
C ASN A 589 -12.66 81.89 -62.97
N LEU A 590 -11.64 82.13 -62.15
CA LEU A 590 -10.59 83.11 -62.42
C LEU A 590 -9.77 82.72 -63.65
N GLN A 591 -9.38 81.45 -63.79
CA GLN A 591 -8.70 80.92 -64.97
C GLN A 591 -9.53 81.10 -66.24
N ALA A 592 -10.83 80.80 -66.20
CA ALA A 592 -11.74 81.00 -67.33
C ALA A 592 -11.86 82.51 -67.69
N SER A 593 -11.99 83.38 -66.69
CA SER A 593 -12.04 84.84 -66.92
C SER A 593 -10.74 85.40 -67.50
N PHE A 594 -9.60 84.82 -67.12
CA PHE A 594 -8.29 85.18 -67.64
C PHE A 594 -8.14 84.74 -69.10
N GLN A 595 -8.50 83.49 -69.42
CA GLN A 595 -8.52 82.98 -70.80
C GLN A 595 -9.42 83.82 -71.71
N LEU A 596 -10.61 84.21 -71.24
CA LEU A 596 -11.52 85.06 -72.01
C LEU A 596 -10.88 86.44 -72.30
N ARG A 597 -10.22 87.05 -71.32
CA ARG A 597 -9.49 88.31 -71.52
C ARG A 597 -8.32 88.16 -72.49
N CYS A 598 -7.58 87.06 -72.44
CA CYS A 598 -6.53 86.77 -73.41
C CYS A 598 -7.10 86.68 -74.85
N GLN A 599 -8.21 85.97 -75.04
CA GLN A 599 -8.88 85.88 -76.34
C GLN A 599 -9.36 87.25 -76.84
N GLN A 600 -9.97 88.07 -75.97
CA GLN A 600 -10.39 89.42 -76.32
C GLN A 600 -9.22 90.33 -76.73
N CYS A 601 -8.09 90.24 -76.03
CA CYS A 601 -6.87 90.97 -76.40
C CYS A 601 -6.32 90.51 -77.76
N GLU A 602 -6.31 89.21 -78.04
CA GLU A 602 -5.89 88.68 -79.34
C GLU A 602 -6.82 89.11 -80.48
N GLU A 603 -8.14 89.12 -80.25
CA GLU A 603 -9.13 89.61 -81.21
C GLU A 603 -8.96 91.11 -81.48
N GLN A 604 -8.79 91.93 -80.43
CA GLN A 604 -8.50 93.36 -80.58
C GLN A 604 -7.21 93.60 -81.37
N GLN A 605 -6.14 92.86 -81.09
CA GLN A 605 -4.89 92.96 -81.85
C GLN A 605 -5.07 92.55 -83.31
N LYS A 606 -5.87 91.51 -83.59
CA LYS A 606 -6.21 91.09 -84.95
C LYS A 606 -7.04 92.16 -85.68
N GLU A 607 -8.03 92.76 -85.02
CA GLU A 607 -8.82 93.86 -85.58
C GLU A 607 -7.95 95.09 -85.88
N GLU A 608 -7.10 95.52 -84.94
CA GLU A 608 -6.17 96.63 -85.16
C GLU A 608 -5.19 96.35 -86.29
N ALA A 609 -4.62 95.14 -86.35
CA ALA A 609 -3.75 94.72 -87.44
C ALA A 609 -4.48 94.67 -88.80
N SER A 610 -5.78 94.37 -88.81
CA SER A 610 -6.60 94.40 -90.03
C SER A 610 -6.98 95.82 -90.49
N ARG A 611 -7.07 96.78 -89.56
CA ARG A 611 -7.30 98.21 -89.88
C ARG A 611 -6.05 98.94 -90.39
N LEU A 612 -4.87 98.40 -90.10
CA LEU A 612 -3.56 98.92 -90.55
C LEU A 612 -3.10 98.36 -91.91
N LYS A 613 -3.82 97.39 -92.48
CA LYS A 613 -3.67 96.92 -93.86
C LYS A 613 -4.72 97.57 -94.76
#